data_AF-A0A534UQ70-F1
#
_entry.id   AF-A0A534UQ70-F1
#
_cell.length_a   1.000
_cell.length_b   1.000
_cell.length_c   1.000
_cell.angle_alpha   90.00
_cell.angle_beta   90.00
_cell.angle_gamma   90.00
#
_symmetry.space_group_name_H-M   'P 1'
#
loop_
_entity.id
_entity.type
_entity.pdbx_description
1 polymer ?
#
loop_
_entity_poly.entity_id
_entity_poly.type
_entity_poly.pdbx_seq_one_letter_code
_entity_poly.pdbx_strand_id
1 'polypeptide(L)'
;MDNLLGTRPSRRRSPSMLAAAWLVLSAGAASGAVLRVGTFQGQPGDYTSIQDAVDAASPGDWILIAPGDYHERGDYTHASPNGNSIGGVTITKPNLHLRGLDRNAVIVDGTKPGAGACDASPDAQDLGPPDGNSVPSGRNGIEVFEVDGVTIENLTVCNFLTGSYGGGNQIWWNGGDGTGTVNLNGFHGAYLSATSTVFLGPDAPGAEYGIFASNVHGPGLIE
;
A
#
# COMPACT_ATOMS: atom_id res chain seq x y z
N MET A 1 -68.52 -69.81 22.83
CA MET A 1 -67.47 -69.86 23.86
C MET A 1 -66.14 -69.66 23.16
N ASP A 2 -65.88 -68.38 22.95
CA ASP A 2 -64.63 -67.63 22.94
C ASP A 2 -63.38 -68.22 22.28
N ASN A 3 -62.98 -67.53 21.22
CA ASN A 3 -61.73 -67.69 20.52
C ASN A 3 -61.07 -66.30 20.39
N LEU A 4 -59.74 -66.31 20.28
CA LEU A 4 -58.87 -65.24 19.76
C LEU A 4 -58.24 -64.25 20.77
N LEU A 5 -57.07 -64.67 21.24
CA LEU A 5 -55.80 -63.93 21.33
C LEU A 5 -55.82 -62.50 20.76
N GLY A 6 -55.74 -61.51 21.65
CA GLY A 6 -55.51 -60.09 21.33
C GLY A 6 -54.02 -59.74 21.20
N THR A 7 -53.66 -59.15 20.06
CA THR A 7 -52.34 -58.63 19.70
C THR A 7 -52.15 -57.17 20.16
N ARG A 8 -50.88 -56.81 20.45
CA ARG A 8 -50.39 -55.53 21.04
C ARG A 8 -50.67 -54.29 20.17
N PRO A 9 -50.54 -53.07 20.75
CA PRO A 9 -49.53 -52.19 20.15
C PRO A 9 -48.64 -51.42 21.14
N SER A 10 -47.43 -51.19 20.63
CA SER A 10 -46.27 -50.52 21.20
C SER A 10 -46.42 -49.00 21.26
N ARG A 11 -45.97 -48.39 22.37
CA ARG A 11 -45.81 -46.93 22.49
C ARG A 11 -44.69 -46.46 21.56
N ARG A 12 -45.04 -45.78 20.46
CA ARG A 12 -44.10 -44.99 19.66
C ARG A 12 -43.74 -43.71 20.43
N ARG A 13 -42.46 -43.52 20.73
CA ARG A 13 -41.91 -42.22 21.14
C ARG A 13 -41.56 -41.45 19.86
N SER A 14 -42.25 -40.35 19.60
CA SER A 14 -41.89 -39.41 18.54
C SER A 14 -40.64 -38.62 18.95
N PRO A 15 -39.55 -38.63 18.17
CA PRO A 15 -38.49 -37.64 18.33
C PRO A 15 -38.89 -36.35 17.60
N SER A 16 -38.99 -35.25 18.36
CA SER A 16 -39.12 -33.91 17.82
C SER A 16 -37.88 -33.57 17.00
N MET A 17 -38.02 -33.44 15.68
CA MET A 17 -36.97 -32.90 14.82
C MET A 17 -36.89 -31.39 15.02
N LEU A 18 -35.85 -30.91 15.69
CA LEU A 18 -35.42 -29.52 15.63
C LEU A 18 -34.75 -29.29 14.26
N ALA A 19 -35.45 -28.64 13.34
CA ALA A 19 -34.87 -28.16 12.10
C ALA A 19 -33.97 -26.95 12.41
N ALA A 20 -32.65 -27.14 12.40
CA ALA A 20 -31.69 -26.05 12.41
C ALA A 20 -31.69 -25.40 11.02
N ALA A 21 -32.21 -24.18 10.91
CA ALA A 21 -32.10 -23.38 9.70
C ALA A 21 -30.66 -22.87 9.58
N TRP A 22 -29.92 -23.38 8.60
CA TRP A 22 -28.60 -22.88 8.24
C TRP A 22 -28.78 -21.60 7.43
N LEU A 23 -28.58 -20.45 8.08
CA LEU A 23 -28.35 -19.18 7.38
C LEU A 23 -26.97 -19.27 6.72
N VAL A 24 -26.93 -19.57 5.42
CA VAL A 24 -25.75 -19.35 4.61
C VAL A 24 -25.64 -17.85 4.40
N LEU A 25 -24.83 -17.16 5.21
CA LEU A 25 -24.37 -15.83 4.83
C LEU A 25 -23.47 -16.00 3.62
N SER A 26 -23.99 -15.70 2.44
CA SER A 26 -23.15 -15.43 1.28
C SER A 26 -22.31 -14.20 1.60
N ALA A 27 -21.07 -14.41 2.06
CA ALA A 27 -20.06 -13.36 2.04
C ALA A 27 -19.83 -13.02 0.56
N GLY A 28 -20.53 -12.00 0.05
CA GLY A 28 -20.17 -11.42 -1.22
C GLY A 28 -18.72 -10.98 -1.10
N ALA A 29 -17.86 -11.43 -2.01
CA ALA A 29 -16.54 -10.84 -2.15
C ALA A 29 -16.77 -9.34 -2.37
N ALA A 30 -16.40 -8.52 -1.39
CA ALA A 30 -16.43 -7.08 -1.55
C ALA A 30 -15.43 -6.77 -2.67
N SER A 31 -15.94 -6.49 -3.86
CA SER A 31 -15.11 -5.96 -4.95
C SER A 31 -14.75 -4.55 -4.52
N GLY A 32 -13.48 -4.32 -4.17
CA GLY A 32 -12.98 -2.97 -3.89
C GLY A 32 -13.28 -2.02 -5.05
N ALA A 33 -13.52 -0.75 -4.74
CA ALA A 33 -13.67 0.29 -5.74
C ALA A 33 -12.36 0.46 -6.51
N VAL A 34 -12.44 1.01 -7.73
CA VAL A 34 -11.27 1.37 -8.52
C VAL A 34 -11.16 2.88 -8.60
N LEU A 35 -10.15 3.44 -7.97
CA LEU A 35 -9.81 4.86 -8.00
C LEU A 35 -8.75 5.06 -9.08
N ARG A 36 -9.03 5.89 -10.08
CA ARG A 36 -8.14 6.08 -11.23
C ARG A 36 -7.32 7.35 -11.05
N VAL A 37 -6.01 7.24 -11.26
CA VAL A 37 -5.06 8.35 -11.13
C VAL A 37 -4.48 8.72 -12.49
N GLY A 38 -4.41 10.02 -12.79
CA GLY A 38 -3.84 10.55 -14.03
C GLY A 38 -4.82 10.52 -15.21
N THR A 39 -4.28 10.62 -16.43
CA THR A 39 -5.08 10.59 -17.67
C THR A 39 -4.64 9.40 -18.52
N PHE A 40 -5.58 8.50 -18.83
CA PHE A 40 -5.31 7.36 -19.67
C PHE A 40 -6.05 7.50 -21.01
N GLN A 41 -5.32 7.50 -22.12
CA GLN A 41 -5.88 7.61 -23.47
C GLN A 41 -6.84 8.81 -23.65
N GLY A 42 -6.50 9.95 -23.05
CA GLY A 42 -7.30 11.17 -23.09
C GLY A 42 -8.51 11.19 -22.15
N GLN A 43 -8.72 10.14 -21.36
CA GLN A 43 -9.76 10.09 -20.34
C GLN A 43 -9.15 10.42 -18.97
N PRO A 44 -9.58 11.50 -18.31
CA PRO A 44 -9.13 11.81 -16.96
C PRO A 44 -9.65 10.76 -15.98
N GLY A 45 -8.78 10.39 -15.04
CA GLY A 45 -9.13 9.63 -13.85
C GLY A 45 -9.86 10.49 -12.82
N ASP A 46 -10.12 9.89 -11.68
CA ASP A 46 -10.81 10.51 -10.55
C ASP A 46 -9.86 11.44 -9.76
N TYR A 47 -8.55 11.16 -9.82
CA TYR A 47 -7.49 11.88 -9.11
C TYR A 47 -6.33 12.23 -10.04
N THR A 48 -5.61 13.29 -9.71
CA THR A 48 -4.33 13.65 -10.37
C THR A 48 -3.10 13.25 -9.55
N SER A 49 -3.26 13.06 -8.24
CA SER A 49 -2.24 12.58 -7.31
C SER A 49 -2.56 11.16 -6.85
N ILE A 50 -1.51 10.37 -6.66
CA ILE A 50 -1.57 9.04 -6.07
C ILE A 50 -1.91 9.15 -4.57
N GLN A 51 -1.29 10.08 -3.83
CA GLN A 51 -1.61 10.29 -2.41
C GLN A 51 -3.09 10.64 -2.22
N ASP A 52 -3.67 11.54 -3.01
CA ASP A 52 -5.10 11.90 -2.88
C ASP A 52 -6.02 10.66 -3.08
N ALA A 53 -5.65 9.75 -3.99
CA ALA A 53 -6.37 8.50 -4.17
C ALA A 53 -6.20 7.54 -2.97
N VAL A 54 -5.00 7.45 -2.40
CA VAL A 54 -4.75 6.70 -1.15
C VAL A 54 -5.58 7.26 0.00
N ASP A 55 -5.68 8.57 0.12
CA ASP A 55 -6.44 9.27 1.16
C ASP A 55 -7.95 9.05 1.01
N ALA A 56 -8.44 8.88 -0.21
CA ALA A 56 -9.85 8.60 -0.48
C ALA A 56 -10.23 7.10 -0.42
N ALA A 57 -9.27 6.20 -0.63
CA ALA A 57 -9.53 4.76 -0.71
C ALA A 57 -10.09 4.16 0.59
N SER A 58 -10.87 3.09 0.47
CA SER A 58 -11.22 2.19 1.58
C SER A 58 -10.38 0.91 1.53
N PRO A 59 -10.21 0.18 2.64
CA PRO A 59 -9.52 -1.10 2.62
C PRO A 59 -10.06 -2.04 1.55
N GLY A 60 -9.18 -2.66 0.76
CA GLY A 60 -9.54 -3.52 -0.38
C GLY A 60 -9.65 -2.79 -1.73
N ASP A 61 -9.63 -1.47 -1.76
CA ASP A 61 -9.75 -0.70 -3.01
C ASP A 61 -8.49 -0.81 -3.88
N TRP A 62 -8.72 -0.64 -5.18
CA TRP A 62 -7.70 -0.54 -6.20
C TRP A 62 -7.40 0.91 -6.54
N ILE A 63 -6.13 1.25 -6.60
CA ILE A 63 -5.64 2.53 -7.09
C ILE A 63 -4.89 2.24 -8.39
N LEU A 64 -5.52 2.58 -9.51
CA LEU A 64 -5.02 2.30 -10.85
C LEU A 64 -4.39 3.56 -11.44
N ILE A 65 -3.08 3.52 -11.67
CA ILE A 65 -2.29 4.69 -12.03
C ILE A 65 -1.96 4.67 -13.51
N ALA A 66 -2.42 5.68 -14.24
CA ALA A 66 -2.10 5.86 -15.65
C ALA A 66 -0.61 6.20 -15.85
N PRO A 67 -0.03 5.95 -17.04
CA PRO A 67 1.31 6.44 -17.36
C PRO A 67 1.43 7.95 -17.10
N GLY A 68 2.50 8.33 -16.42
CA GLY A 68 2.76 9.69 -15.95
C GLY A 68 3.98 9.75 -15.04
N ASP A 69 4.41 10.98 -14.79
CA ASP A 69 5.52 11.32 -13.91
C ASP A 69 4.94 12.05 -12.68
N TYR A 70 5.01 11.39 -11.52
CA TYR A 70 4.27 11.74 -10.32
C TYR A 70 5.22 12.20 -9.23
N HIS A 71 5.34 13.52 -9.06
CA HIS A 71 6.11 14.16 -7.99
C HIS A 71 5.27 14.27 -6.70
N GLU A 72 4.92 13.12 -6.14
CA GLU A 72 4.06 13.02 -4.97
C GLU A 72 4.70 13.70 -3.75
N ARG A 73 3.89 14.40 -2.97
CA ARG A 73 4.32 15.21 -1.82
C ARG A 73 3.45 14.97 -0.59
N GLY A 74 2.98 13.74 -0.40
CA GLY A 74 2.22 13.34 0.80
C GLY A 74 2.97 13.63 2.10
N ASP A 75 4.30 13.54 2.08
CA ASP A 75 5.21 13.91 3.17
C ASP A 75 5.19 15.41 3.54
N TYR A 76 4.68 16.30 2.67
CA TYR A 76 4.48 17.72 2.99
C TYR A 76 3.11 18.00 3.62
N THR A 77 2.16 17.10 3.45
CA THR A 77 0.75 17.30 3.82
C THR A 77 0.31 16.39 4.94
N HIS A 78 1.05 15.33 5.24
CA HIS A 78 0.75 14.36 6.28
C HIS A 78 1.78 14.42 7.41
N ALA A 79 1.28 14.26 8.63
CA ALA A 79 2.15 14.15 9.80
C ALA A 79 2.86 12.80 9.79
N SER A 80 4.13 12.80 10.18
CA SER A 80 4.88 11.57 10.40
C SER A 80 4.25 10.75 11.54
N PRO A 81 3.94 9.45 11.32
CA PRO A 81 3.39 8.58 12.36
C PRO A 81 4.33 8.33 13.53
N ASN A 82 5.65 8.39 13.31
CA ASN A 82 6.68 8.03 14.30
C ASN A 82 7.78 9.10 14.47
N GLY A 83 7.64 10.25 13.81
CA GLY A 83 8.63 11.35 13.86
C GLY A 83 9.77 11.23 12.85
N ASN A 84 9.80 10.18 12.02
CA ASN A 84 10.78 10.01 10.94
C ASN A 84 10.25 10.54 9.59
N SER A 85 11.10 10.59 8.57
CA SER A 85 10.68 10.86 7.19
C SER A 85 9.65 9.84 6.71
N ILE A 86 8.62 10.30 6.01
CA ILE A 86 7.57 9.46 5.43
C ILE A 86 7.62 9.43 3.90
N GLY A 87 6.76 8.60 3.30
CA GLY A 87 6.58 8.49 1.85
C GLY A 87 5.96 9.72 1.21
N GLY A 88 6.46 10.10 0.02
CA GLY A 88 5.72 10.94 -0.92
C GLY A 88 4.34 10.35 -1.22
N VAL A 89 4.24 9.01 -1.23
CA VAL A 89 2.99 8.25 -1.09
C VAL A 89 3.06 7.44 0.21
N THR A 90 2.22 7.78 1.19
CA THR A 90 2.10 7.09 2.49
C THR A 90 0.78 6.33 2.57
N ILE A 91 0.86 5.02 2.72
CA ILE A 91 -0.28 4.10 2.79
C ILE A 91 -0.47 3.62 4.23
N THR A 92 -1.60 3.99 4.83
CA THR A 92 -2.00 3.64 6.21
C THR A 92 -3.35 2.93 6.27
N LYS A 93 -3.83 2.40 5.13
CA LYS A 93 -5.06 1.60 5.04
C LYS A 93 -4.70 0.19 4.56
N PRO A 94 -5.23 -0.86 5.23
CA PRO A 94 -4.88 -2.23 4.89
C PRO A 94 -5.50 -2.67 3.57
N ASN A 95 -4.91 -3.70 2.96
CA ASN A 95 -5.38 -4.38 1.76
C ASN A 95 -5.63 -3.45 0.56
N LEU A 96 -4.91 -2.33 0.45
CA LEU A 96 -4.95 -1.51 -0.77
C LEU A 96 -4.15 -2.18 -1.89
N HIS A 97 -4.63 -2.02 -3.11
CA HIS A 97 -3.96 -2.49 -4.31
C HIS A 97 -3.48 -1.30 -5.16
N LEU A 98 -2.22 -0.92 -5.03
CA LEU A 98 -1.60 0.14 -5.81
C LEU A 98 -0.97 -0.45 -7.07
N ARG A 99 -1.46 -0.06 -8.26
CA ARG A 99 -1.00 -0.66 -9.52
C ARG A 99 -0.82 0.38 -10.62
N GLY A 100 0.39 0.50 -11.12
CA GLY A 100 0.67 1.20 -12.36
C GLY A 100 0.14 0.43 -13.58
N LEU A 101 -0.29 1.14 -14.62
CA LEU A 101 -0.68 0.54 -15.89
C LEU A 101 0.52 0.12 -16.75
N ASP A 102 1.69 0.70 -16.53
CA ASP A 102 2.94 0.37 -17.21
C ASP A 102 4.14 0.65 -16.30
N ARG A 103 4.92 -0.39 -15.97
CA ARG A 103 6.09 -0.26 -15.10
C ARG A 103 7.06 0.82 -15.53
N ASN A 104 7.27 0.98 -16.84
CA ASN A 104 8.28 1.89 -17.36
C ASN A 104 7.76 3.32 -17.55
N ALA A 105 6.43 3.51 -17.46
CA ALA A 105 5.80 4.80 -17.76
C ALA A 105 4.96 5.35 -16.60
N VAL A 106 4.74 4.59 -15.52
CA VAL A 106 4.25 5.09 -14.23
C VAL A 106 5.44 5.30 -13.32
N ILE A 107 5.81 6.55 -13.08
CA ILE A 107 7.00 6.93 -12.34
C ILE A 107 6.57 7.72 -11.10
N VAL A 108 6.88 7.23 -9.90
CA VAL A 108 6.81 8.02 -8.67
C VAL A 108 8.19 8.64 -8.47
N ASP A 109 8.28 9.95 -8.62
CA ASP A 109 9.54 10.68 -8.75
C ASP A 109 9.80 11.58 -7.54
N GLY A 110 10.92 11.34 -6.86
CA GLY A 110 11.39 12.09 -5.70
C GLY A 110 11.99 13.45 -6.02
N THR A 111 12.08 13.84 -7.30
CA THR A 111 12.48 15.19 -7.71
C THR A 111 11.35 16.21 -7.52
N LYS A 112 11.68 17.50 -7.63
CA LYS A 112 10.74 18.61 -7.46
C LYS A 112 9.68 18.61 -8.58
N PRO A 113 8.43 19.01 -8.29
CA PRO A 113 7.41 19.20 -9.33
C PRO A 113 7.90 20.09 -10.48
N GLY A 114 7.80 19.58 -11.71
CA GLY A 114 8.23 20.26 -12.92
C GLY A 114 9.67 19.92 -13.36
N ALA A 115 10.40 19.13 -12.59
CA ALA A 115 11.58 18.44 -13.09
C ALA A 115 11.19 17.39 -14.15
N GLY A 116 12.17 16.92 -14.92
CA GLY A 116 11.95 15.78 -15.79
C GLY A 116 12.04 14.46 -15.00
N ALA A 117 11.38 13.43 -15.51
CA ALA A 117 11.37 12.10 -14.92
C ALA A 117 12.78 11.61 -14.54
N CYS A 118 12.96 11.33 -13.25
CA CYS A 118 14.19 10.90 -12.61
C CYS A 118 15.40 11.77 -13.01
N ASP A 119 15.25 13.09 -13.06
CA ASP A 119 16.33 14.03 -13.39
C ASP A 119 17.53 13.82 -12.44
N ALA A 120 18.72 13.64 -13.01
CA ALA A 120 19.97 13.40 -12.29
C ALA A 120 20.62 14.69 -11.75
N SER A 121 20.08 15.86 -12.08
CA SER A 121 20.64 17.15 -11.71
C SER A 121 20.50 17.41 -10.21
N PRO A 122 21.56 17.85 -9.51
CA PRO A 122 21.48 18.17 -8.08
C PRO A 122 20.35 19.15 -7.71
N ASP A 123 20.12 20.16 -8.53
CA ASP A 123 19.11 21.19 -8.26
C ASP A 123 17.67 20.70 -8.48
N ALA A 124 17.47 19.59 -9.20
CA ALA A 124 16.16 18.99 -9.43
C ALA A 124 15.66 18.20 -8.20
N GLN A 125 16.56 17.74 -7.33
CA GLN A 125 16.21 16.85 -6.22
C GLN A 125 15.33 17.55 -5.19
N ASP A 126 14.33 16.83 -4.69
CA ASP A 126 13.51 17.25 -3.56
C ASP A 126 13.92 16.49 -2.30
N LEU A 127 14.54 17.19 -1.35
CA LEU A 127 15.09 16.59 -0.13
C LEU A 127 14.08 16.52 1.02
N GLY A 128 12.82 16.88 0.76
CA GLY A 128 11.72 16.75 1.71
C GLY A 128 11.38 18.04 2.43
N PRO A 129 10.30 18.03 3.23
CA PRO A 129 9.91 19.17 4.03
C PRO A 129 11.04 19.54 5.01
N PRO A 130 11.25 20.84 5.28
CA PRO A 130 12.22 21.27 6.28
C PRO A 130 11.76 20.84 7.68
N ASP A 131 12.71 20.38 8.49
CA ASP A 131 12.52 20.15 9.91
C ASP A 131 12.48 21.48 10.71
N GLY A 132 12.38 21.39 12.03
CA GLY A 132 12.34 22.57 12.91
C GLY A 132 13.57 23.48 12.84
N ASN A 133 14.68 23.01 12.26
CA ASN A 133 15.93 23.76 12.05
C ASN A 133 16.11 24.18 10.58
N SER A 134 15.08 24.06 9.74
CA SER A 134 15.15 24.33 8.29
C SER A 134 16.10 23.40 7.52
N VAL A 135 16.38 22.21 8.05
CA VAL A 135 17.14 21.16 7.36
C VAL A 135 16.16 20.22 6.69
N PRO A 136 16.36 19.82 5.42
CA PRO A 136 15.45 18.87 4.77
C PRO A 136 15.39 17.54 5.53
N SER A 137 14.16 17.07 5.79
CA SER A 137 13.92 15.87 6.59
C SER A 137 14.40 14.59 5.88
N GLY A 138 14.43 14.59 4.55
CA GLY A 138 14.52 13.38 3.74
C GLY A 138 13.14 12.83 3.42
N ARG A 139 13.08 11.87 2.50
CA ARG A 139 11.81 11.37 1.94
C ARG A 139 11.92 9.90 1.58
N ASN A 140 10.84 9.14 1.78
CA ASN A 140 10.64 7.85 1.12
C ASN A 140 9.76 8.04 -0.12
N GLY A 141 9.77 7.08 -1.05
CA GLY A 141 8.90 7.10 -2.21
C GLY A 141 7.50 6.64 -1.86
N ILE A 142 7.28 5.33 -1.90
CA ILE A 142 6.04 4.70 -1.44
C ILE A 142 6.32 4.00 -0.11
N GLU A 143 5.64 4.40 0.95
CA GLU A 143 5.75 3.79 2.26
C GLU A 143 4.41 3.21 2.70
N VAL A 144 4.40 1.90 2.95
CA VAL A 144 3.30 1.20 3.61
C VAL A 144 3.62 1.14 5.10
N PHE A 145 2.86 1.84 5.92
CA PHE A 145 3.15 1.99 7.34
C PHE A 145 2.15 1.22 8.20
N GLU A 146 2.65 0.17 8.87
CA GLU A 146 1.93 -0.64 9.88
C GLU A 146 0.53 -1.11 9.47
N VAL A 147 0.37 -1.45 8.18
CA VAL A 147 -0.89 -1.99 7.65
C VAL A 147 -0.69 -3.22 6.79
N ASP A 148 -1.57 -4.20 7.01
CA ASP A 148 -1.52 -5.52 6.40
C ASP A 148 -1.93 -5.50 4.92
N GLY A 149 -1.36 -6.45 4.16
CA GLY A 149 -1.92 -6.91 2.89
C GLY A 149 -1.85 -5.95 1.71
N VAL A 150 -1.09 -4.86 1.80
CA VAL A 150 -0.94 -3.91 0.69
C VAL A 150 -0.13 -4.53 -0.44
N THR A 151 -0.61 -4.37 -1.68
CA THR A 151 0.09 -4.80 -2.89
C THR A 151 0.55 -3.59 -3.71
N ILE A 152 1.79 -3.62 -4.20
CA ILE A 152 2.33 -2.57 -5.08
C ILE A 152 2.84 -3.23 -6.36
N GLU A 153 2.32 -2.83 -7.51
CA GLU A 153 2.62 -3.51 -8.77
C GLU A 153 2.89 -2.55 -9.95
N ASN A 154 3.76 -2.98 -10.86
CA ASN A 154 3.89 -2.47 -12.24
C ASN A 154 4.12 -0.94 -12.32
N LEU A 155 5.09 -0.45 -11.55
CA LEU A 155 5.51 0.97 -11.55
C LEU A 155 7.02 1.11 -11.26
N THR A 156 7.53 2.32 -11.50
CA THR A 156 8.90 2.74 -11.15
C THR A 156 8.86 3.77 -10.03
N VAL A 157 9.81 3.71 -9.09
CA VAL A 157 10.06 4.75 -8.10
C VAL A 157 11.52 5.20 -8.17
N CYS A 158 11.78 6.50 -8.16
CA CYS A 158 13.13 7.03 -8.27
C CYS A 158 13.40 8.28 -7.43
N ASN A 159 14.69 8.50 -7.12
CA ASN A 159 15.23 9.76 -6.60
C ASN A 159 14.65 10.25 -5.27
N PHE A 160 14.13 9.35 -4.42
CA PHE A 160 13.87 9.68 -3.02
C PHE A 160 15.16 9.57 -2.21
N LEU A 161 15.52 10.61 -1.46
CA LEU A 161 16.82 10.77 -0.81
C LEU A 161 16.68 10.98 0.70
N THR A 162 17.74 10.65 1.44
CA THR A 162 17.85 10.83 2.89
C THR A 162 17.89 12.32 3.30
N GLY A 163 17.66 12.59 4.59
CA GLY A 163 17.82 13.90 5.22
C GLY A 163 17.94 13.77 6.73
N SER A 164 17.59 14.82 7.48
CA SER A 164 17.79 14.86 8.94
C SER A 164 16.98 13.82 9.73
N TYR A 165 15.89 13.31 9.18
CA TYR A 165 15.03 12.28 9.76
C TYR A 165 15.11 10.94 9.02
N GLY A 166 16.19 10.71 8.25
CA GLY A 166 16.38 9.51 7.45
C GLY A 166 15.68 9.60 6.10
N GLY A 167 15.08 8.50 5.63
CA GLY A 167 14.41 8.43 4.33
C GLY A 167 15.24 7.66 3.30
N GLY A 168 15.16 8.06 2.02
CA GLY A 168 15.95 7.47 0.95
C GLY A 168 15.43 6.12 0.41
N ASN A 169 14.35 5.59 0.97
CA ASN A 169 13.74 4.34 0.49
C ASN A 169 12.84 4.62 -0.70
N GLN A 170 12.99 3.89 -1.81
CA GLN A 170 12.09 4.07 -2.94
C GLN A 170 10.74 3.40 -2.66
N ILE A 171 10.74 2.13 -2.26
CA ILE A 171 9.54 1.40 -1.84
C ILE A 171 9.80 0.73 -0.50
N TRP A 172 8.96 0.98 0.49
CA TRP A 172 9.12 0.45 1.84
C TRP A 172 7.82 -0.12 2.41
N TRP A 173 7.83 -1.41 2.73
CA TRP A 173 6.86 -2.01 3.66
C TRP A 173 7.41 -1.91 5.08
N ASN A 174 6.97 -0.87 5.79
CA ASN A 174 7.41 -0.51 7.12
C ASN A 174 6.42 -1.04 8.17
N GLY A 175 6.74 -2.20 8.76
CA GLY A 175 5.94 -2.79 9.84
C GLY A 175 6.27 -2.26 11.24
N GLY A 176 6.80 -1.04 11.36
CA GLY A 176 7.17 -0.42 12.62
C GLY A 176 8.67 -0.43 12.88
N ASP A 177 9.48 -0.07 11.90
CA ASP A 177 10.92 0.08 12.07
C ASP A 177 11.27 0.99 13.26
N GLY A 178 12.32 0.61 13.99
CA GLY A 178 12.74 1.29 15.22
C GLY A 178 11.84 1.10 16.44
N THR A 179 10.65 0.48 16.32
CA THR A 179 9.73 0.28 17.46
C THR A 179 10.02 -0.99 18.26
N GLY A 180 10.68 -1.98 17.64
CA GLY A 180 10.91 -3.31 18.23
C GLY A 180 9.70 -4.25 18.16
N THR A 181 8.61 -3.85 17.49
CA THR A 181 7.42 -4.68 17.24
C THR A 181 7.27 -5.01 15.75
N VAL A 182 6.43 -6.00 15.44
CA VAL A 182 6.09 -6.43 14.07
C VAL A 182 4.62 -6.12 13.85
N ASN A 183 4.32 -5.07 13.08
CA ASN A 183 2.98 -4.50 12.93
C ASN A 183 2.44 -4.59 11.50
N LEU A 184 3.08 -5.40 10.64
CA LEU A 184 2.63 -5.62 9.26
C LEU A 184 2.65 -7.11 8.93
N ASN A 185 1.50 -7.62 8.50
CA ASN A 185 1.30 -9.00 8.10
C ASN A 185 0.87 -9.05 6.64
N GLY A 186 1.62 -9.78 5.83
CA GLY A 186 1.27 -9.96 4.43
C GLY A 186 1.62 -8.75 3.57
N PHE A 187 2.36 -8.96 2.48
CA PHE A 187 2.59 -7.94 1.47
C PHE A 187 2.96 -8.58 0.14
N HIS A 188 2.75 -7.85 -0.95
CA HIS A 188 3.14 -8.29 -2.27
C HIS A 188 3.67 -7.13 -3.11
N GLY A 189 4.83 -7.35 -3.73
CA GLY A 189 5.39 -6.49 -4.76
C GLY A 189 5.59 -7.28 -6.04
N ALA A 190 5.19 -6.74 -7.20
CA ALA A 190 5.48 -7.39 -8.47
C ALA A 190 5.77 -6.40 -9.60
N TYR A 191 6.72 -6.73 -10.47
CA TYR A 191 7.08 -5.90 -11.62
C TYR A 191 7.45 -4.46 -11.20
N LEU A 192 8.28 -4.33 -10.17
CA LEU A 192 8.71 -3.03 -9.65
C LEU A 192 10.07 -2.63 -10.22
N SER A 193 10.31 -1.33 -10.33
CA SER A 193 11.63 -0.76 -10.55
C SER A 193 11.90 0.31 -9.51
N ALA A 194 13.04 0.23 -8.84
CA ALA A 194 13.47 1.20 -7.83
C ALA A 194 14.89 1.63 -8.17
N THR A 195 15.12 2.94 -8.29
CA THR A 195 16.40 3.46 -8.78
C THR A 195 16.75 4.82 -8.19
N SER A 196 18.02 5.21 -8.31
CA SER A 196 18.44 6.60 -8.16
C SER A 196 19.35 6.95 -9.33
N THR A 197 19.10 8.08 -9.97
CA THR A 197 19.90 8.60 -11.07
C THR A 197 20.90 9.65 -10.61
N VAL A 198 20.88 10.01 -9.33
CA VAL A 198 21.69 11.06 -8.74
C VAL A 198 22.64 10.53 -7.67
N PHE A 199 23.84 11.10 -7.64
CA PHE A 199 24.82 10.93 -6.57
C PHE A 199 25.35 12.31 -6.17
N LEU A 200 24.97 12.77 -4.98
CA LEU A 200 25.31 14.13 -4.50
C LEU A 200 26.67 14.19 -3.77
N GLY A 201 27.28 13.04 -3.49
CA GLY A 201 28.53 12.92 -2.75
C GLY A 201 28.45 11.87 -1.63
N PRO A 202 29.59 11.48 -1.04
CA PRO A 202 29.65 10.42 -0.03
C PRO A 202 28.99 10.81 1.31
N ASP A 203 28.99 12.11 1.64
CA ASP A 203 28.43 12.65 2.90
C ASP A 203 27.17 13.51 2.64
N ALA A 204 26.58 13.38 1.45
CA ALA A 204 25.40 14.13 1.02
C ALA A 204 24.14 13.24 1.08
N PRO A 205 22.94 13.84 1.08
CA PRO A 205 21.69 13.12 0.86
C PRO A 205 21.78 12.14 -0.31
N GLY A 206 21.28 10.93 -0.10
CA GLY A 206 21.38 9.83 -1.06
C GLY A 206 20.22 8.87 -0.95
N ALA A 207 19.99 8.06 -1.98
CA ALA A 207 19.07 6.94 -1.90
C ALA A 207 19.69 5.83 -1.04
N GLU A 208 18.87 5.18 -0.22
CA GLU A 208 19.33 4.16 0.75
C GLU A 208 18.94 2.75 0.29
N TYR A 209 17.63 2.44 0.28
CA TYR A 209 17.12 1.17 -0.22
C TYR A 209 16.23 1.35 -1.46
N GLY A 210 16.36 0.43 -2.42
CA GLY A 210 15.46 0.36 -3.57
C GLY A 210 14.09 -0.16 -3.17
N ILE A 211 14.01 -1.45 -2.83
CA ILE A 211 12.80 -2.09 -2.31
C ILE A 211 13.16 -2.70 -0.96
N PHE A 212 12.42 -2.33 0.08
CA PHE A 212 12.72 -2.67 1.46
C PHE A 212 11.46 -3.13 2.19
N ALA A 213 11.61 -4.14 3.06
CA ALA A 213 10.57 -4.57 3.97
C ALA A 213 11.21 -4.84 5.33
N SER A 214 10.67 -4.24 6.38
CA SER A 214 11.18 -4.38 7.75
C SER A 214 10.02 -4.57 8.72
N ASN A 215 10.26 -5.31 9.80
CA ASN A 215 9.26 -5.54 10.85
C ASN A 215 7.96 -6.16 10.31
N VAL A 216 8.10 -7.04 9.32
CA VAL A 216 6.99 -7.70 8.62
C VAL A 216 6.89 -9.18 8.98
N HIS A 217 5.68 -9.70 9.04
CA HIS A 217 5.37 -11.12 9.11
C HIS A 217 4.74 -11.60 7.79
N GLY A 218 5.04 -12.85 7.42
CA GLY A 218 4.59 -13.44 6.16
C GLY A 218 3.08 -13.73 6.10
N PRO A 219 2.57 -14.04 4.88
CA PRO A 219 3.35 -14.25 3.65
C PRO A 219 3.78 -12.94 2.97
N GLY A 220 5.07 -12.81 2.64
CA GLY A 220 5.60 -11.70 1.86
C GLY A 220 6.24 -12.20 0.56
N LEU A 221 5.99 -11.52 -0.56
CA LEU A 221 6.59 -11.86 -1.86
C LEU A 221 6.93 -10.59 -2.65
N ILE A 222 8.14 -10.54 -3.20
CA ILE A 222 8.60 -9.53 -4.16
C ILE A 222 9.13 -10.27 -5.39
N GLU A 223 8.59 -10.00 -6.58
CA GLU A 223 8.93 -10.69 -7.85
C GLU A 223 9.06 -9.78 -9.09
#